data_AF-A0A849ZFP4-F1
#
_entry.id   AF-A0A849ZFP4-F1
#
_cell.length_a   1.000
_cell.length_b   1.000
_cell.length_c   1.000
_cell.angle_alpha   90.00
_cell.angle_beta   90.00
_cell.angle_gamma   90.00
#
_symmetry.space_group_name_H-M   'P 1'
#
loop_
_entity.id
_entity.type
_entity.pdbx_description
1 polymer ?
#
loop_
_entity_poly.entity_id
_entity_poly.type
_entity_poly.pdbx_seq_one_letter_code
_entity_poly.pdbx_strand_id
1 'polypeptide(L)'
;MRIAIVGGYERGERNLVRVAESLGHELEFHPGHVAGRGSDEIRSLVGRADVVVVVTDVNSHGAVKVARTAGQKLGRQVILTKRIGLRDLARMLEPKAA
;
A
#
# COMPACT_ATOMS: atom_id res chain seq x y z
N MET A 1 -1.03 -8.20 10.20
CA MET A 1 -0.18 -8.07 9.00
C MET A 1 0.19 -6.62 8.79
N ARG A 2 1.36 -6.36 8.21
CA ARG A 2 1.78 -5.04 7.77
C ARG A 2 1.37 -4.80 6.33
N ILE A 3 0.62 -3.74 6.10
CA ILE A 3 0.12 -3.38 4.77
C ILE A 3 0.78 -2.06 4.39
N ALA A 4 1.38 -2.02 3.20
CA ALA A 4 1.90 -0.80 2.59
C ALA A 4 0.92 -0.28 1.55
N ILE A 5 0.59 1.01 1.59
CA ILE A 5 -0.14 1.70 0.52
C ILE A 5 0.82 2.67 -0.18
N VAL A 6 1.01 2.48 -1.49
CA VAL A 6 1.83 3.35 -2.35
C VAL A 6 0.94 4.10 -3.32
N GLY A 7 0.91 5.43 -3.16
CA GLY A 7 -0.04 6.32 -3.82
C GLY A 7 -1.37 6.32 -3.09
N GLY A 8 -1.98 7.49 -2.90
CA GLY A 8 -3.22 7.58 -2.14
C GLY A 8 -3.37 8.89 -1.37
N TYR A 9 -4.55 9.07 -0.77
CA TYR A 9 -5.16 10.35 -0.40
C TYR A 9 -4.80 10.76 1.04
N GLU A 10 -3.91 11.75 1.23
CA GLU A 10 -3.47 12.27 2.55
C GLU A 10 -4.65 12.62 3.50
N ARG A 11 -5.79 13.07 2.95
CA ARG A 11 -6.95 13.49 3.76
C ARG A 11 -7.73 12.32 4.38
N GLY A 12 -7.56 11.09 3.89
CA GLY A 12 -8.31 9.91 4.31
C GLY A 12 -7.50 8.86 5.08
N GLU A 13 -6.19 9.03 5.20
CA GLU A 13 -5.27 8.04 5.77
C GLU A 13 -5.66 7.63 7.19
N ARG A 14 -6.01 8.61 8.05
CA ARG A 14 -6.41 8.33 9.43
C ARG A 14 -7.61 7.39 9.55
N ASN A 15 -8.56 7.45 8.64
CA ASN A 15 -9.71 6.55 8.67
C ASN A 15 -9.33 5.15 8.17
N LEU A 16 -8.44 5.06 7.16
CA LEU A 16 -7.92 3.78 6.68
C LEU A 16 -7.08 3.07 7.75
N VAL A 17 -6.23 3.82 8.47
CA VAL A 17 -5.45 3.32 9.61
C VAL A 17 -6.39 2.74 10.67
N ARG A 18 -7.40 3.50 11.12
CA ARG A 18 -8.35 3.01 12.13
C ARG A 18 -9.06 1.74 11.71
N VAL A 19 -9.45 1.63 10.43
CA VAL A 19 -10.09 0.40 9.92
C VAL A 19 -9.10 -0.76 9.95
N ALA A 20 -7.87 -0.58 9.47
CA ALA A 20 -6.85 -1.62 9.51
C ALA A 20 -6.54 -2.06 10.95
N GLU A 21 -6.34 -1.11 11.86
CA GLU A 21 -6.08 -1.36 13.28
C GLU A 21 -7.24 -2.10 13.95
N SER A 22 -8.49 -1.72 13.66
CA SER A 22 -9.68 -2.40 14.18
C SER A 22 -9.79 -3.86 13.74
N LEU A 23 -9.11 -4.24 12.67
CA LEU A 23 -9.03 -5.59 12.13
C LEU A 23 -7.71 -6.31 12.52
N GLY A 24 -6.86 -5.69 13.35
CA GLY A 24 -5.59 -6.27 13.79
C GLY A 24 -4.45 -6.16 12.77
N HIS A 25 -4.52 -5.19 11.87
CA HIS A 25 -3.48 -4.91 10.87
C HIS A 25 -2.81 -3.55 11.09
N GLU A 26 -1.56 -3.45 10.65
CA GLU A 26 -0.80 -2.21 10.63
C GLU A 26 -0.80 -1.66 9.19
N LEU A 27 -0.93 -0.33 9.05
CA LEU A 27 -0.99 0.33 7.77
C LEU A 27 0.07 1.43 7.68
N GLU A 28 0.97 1.32 6.70
CA GLU A 28 1.98 2.32 6.39
C GLU A 28 1.75 2.91 4.99
N PHE A 29 2.07 4.19 4.80
CA PHE A 29 1.79 4.92 3.56
C PHE A 29 3.05 5.50 2.95
N HIS A 30 3.04 5.59 1.62
CA HIS A 30 3.97 6.43 0.88
C HIS A 30 3.22 7.15 -0.25
N PRO A 31 3.38 8.47 -0.41
CA PRO A 31 2.57 9.27 -1.34
C PRO A 31 2.87 8.98 -2.82
N GLY A 32 3.97 8.27 -3.11
CA GLY A 32 4.32 7.86 -4.49
C GLY A 32 5.29 8.80 -5.21
N HIS A 33 5.96 9.69 -4.47
CA HIS A 33 7.03 10.53 -5.00
C HIS A 33 8.31 9.70 -5.17
N VAL A 34 8.90 9.68 -6.36
CA VAL A 34 10.13 8.91 -6.62
C VAL A 34 11.41 9.74 -6.64
N ALA A 35 11.29 11.07 -6.57
CA ALA A 35 12.41 11.99 -6.56
C ALA A 35 13.21 11.90 -5.25
N GLY A 36 14.50 12.25 -5.32
CA GLY A 36 15.41 12.16 -4.17
C GLY A 36 15.44 10.73 -3.60
N ARG A 37 15.17 10.60 -2.30
CA ARG A 37 15.13 9.30 -1.59
C ARG A 37 13.82 8.55 -1.74
N GLY A 38 12.81 9.09 -2.42
CA GLY A 38 11.47 8.50 -2.48
C GLY A 38 11.45 7.09 -3.07
N SER A 39 12.34 6.78 -4.01
CA SER A 39 12.49 5.41 -4.51
C SER A 39 12.98 4.41 -3.46
N ASP A 40 13.89 4.83 -2.57
CA ASP A 40 14.42 3.99 -1.48
C ASP A 40 13.44 3.87 -0.32
N GLU A 41 12.66 4.93 -0.08
CA GLU A 41 11.56 4.94 0.88
C GLU A 41 10.46 3.95 0.47
N ILE A 42 10.07 3.92 -0.82
CA ILE A 42 9.15 2.90 -1.36
C ILE A 42 9.70 1.50 -1.17
N ARG A 43 10.99 1.26 -1.49
CA ARG A 43 11.60 -0.07 -1.33
C ARG A 43 11.61 -0.51 0.13
N SER A 44 11.97 0.40 1.04
CA SER A 44 12.03 0.13 2.46
C SER A 44 10.65 -0.16 3.04
N LEU A 45 9.63 0.60 2.63
CA LEU A 45 8.23 0.37 2.97
C LEU A 45 7.77 -1.01 2.47
N VAL A 46 8.00 -1.33 1.20
CA VAL A 46 7.66 -2.63 0.61
C VAL A 46 8.36 -3.78 1.34
N GLY A 47 9.60 -3.59 1.79
CA GLY A 47 10.36 -4.62 2.51
C GLY A 47 9.81 -4.97 3.89
N ARG A 48 9.13 -4.04 4.56
CA ARG A 48 8.48 -4.27 5.86
C ARG A 48 7.08 -4.85 5.74
N ALA A 49 6.45 -4.75 4.57
CA ALA A 49 5.06 -5.12 4.36
C ALA A 49 4.90 -6.60 4.00
N ASP A 50 3.78 -7.18 4.44
CA ASP A 50 3.29 -8.48 4.00
C ASP A 50 2.51 -8.33 2.67
N VAL A 51 1.70 -7.27 2.60
CA VAL A 51 0.88 -6.92 1.43
C VAL A 51 1.16 -5.49 1.00
N VAL A 52 1.36 -5.27 -0.29
CA VAL A 52 1.58 -3.96 -0.89
C VAL A 52 0.40 -3.62 -1.80
N VAL A 53 -0.30 -2.54 -1.49
CA VAL A 53 -1.35 -1.98 -2.35
C VAL A 53 -0.77 -0.78 -3.09
N VAL A 54 -0.88 -0.76 -4.41
CA VAL A 54 -0.45 0.36 -5.23
C VAL A 54 -1.67 0.98 -5.90
N VAL A 55 -1.95 2.24 -5.57
CA VAL A 55 -3.07 2.99 -6.14
C VAL A 55 -2.62 3.65 -7.44
N THR A 56 -3.09 3.17 -8.59
CA THR A 56 -2.53 3.56 -9.89
C THR A 56 -3.10 4.85 -10.48
N ASP A 57 -4.33 5.26 -10.12
CA ASP A 57 -4.93 6.48 -10.72
C ASP A 57 -4.22 7.77 -10.29
N VAL A 58 -3.65 7.80 -9.08
CA VAL A 58 -3.04 9.01 -8.50
C VAL A 58 -1.51 8.95 -8.45
N ASN A 59 -0.93 7.84 -8.88
CA ASN A 59 0.49 7.55 -8.67
C ASN A 59 1.27 7.62 -9.97
N SER A 60 2.51 8.07 -9.89
CA SER A 60 3.37 8.14 -11.07
C SER A 60 3.71 6.74 -11.59
N HIS A 61 3.90 6.61 -12.90
CA HIS A 61 4.40 5.37 -13.51
C HIS A 61 5.72 4.89 -12.86
N GLY A 62 6.55 5.83 -12.41
CA GLY A 62 7.79 5.54 -11.67
C GLY A 62 7.55 4.84 -10.35
N ALA A 63 6.68 5.36 -9.49
CA ALA A 63 6.39 4.76 -8.20
C ALA A 63 5.70 3.41 -8.32
N VAL A 64 4.76 3.27 -9.27
CA VAL A 64 4.14 1.97 -9.57
C VAL A 64 5.20 0.94 -9.96
N LYS A 65 6.14 1.32 -10.85
CA LYS A 65 7.24 0.44 -11.27
C LYS A 65 8.14 0.07 -10.10
N VAL A 66 8.57 1.03 -9.28
CA VAL A 66 9.44 0.79 -8.12
C VAL A 66 8.77 -0.16 -7.12
N ALA A 67 7.53 0.10 -6.73
CA ALA A 67 6.79 -0.72 -5.78
C ALA A 67 6.57 -2.15 -6.31
N ARG A 68 6.15 -2.28 -7.58
CA ARG A 68 5.94 -3.60 -8.22
C ARG A 68 7.23 -4.40 -8.30
N THR A 69 8.32 -3.78 -8.76
CA THR A 69 9.62 -4.46 -8.87
C THR A 69 10.17 -4.85 -7.49
N ALA A 70 10.03 -3.98 -6.48
CA ALA A 70 10.45 -4.31 -5.12
C ALA A 70 9.64 -5.49 -4.55
N GLY A 71 8.31 -5.47 -4.69
CA GLY A 71 7.45 -6.54 -4.20
C GLY A 71 7.74 -7.88 -4.88
N GLN A 72 7.93 -7.88 -6.20
CA GLN A 72 8.33 -9.08 -6.95
C GLN A 72 9.67 -9.65 -6.46
N LYS A 73 10.68 -8.81 -6.27
CA LYS A 73 12.01 -9.24 -5.80
C LYS A 73 11.98 -9.82 -4.39
N LEU A 74 11.11 -9.29 -3.54
CA LEU A 74 11.02 -9.65 -2.13
C LEU A 74 9.93 -10.69 -1.84
N GLY A 75 9.27 -11.23 -2.88
CA GLY A 75 8.20 -12.21 -2.74
C GLY A 75 6.94 -11.67 -2.05
N ARG A 76 6.70 -10.34 -2.09
CA ARG A 76 5.56 -9.70 -1.45
C ARG A 76 4.35 -9.70 -2.37
N GLN A 77 3.17 -9.86 -1.79
CA GLN A 77 1.92 -9.78 -2.52
C GLN A 77 1.69 -8.31 -2.94
N VAL A 78 1.72 -8.03 -4.24
CA VAL A 78 1.45 -6.71 -4.79
C VAL A 78 0.06 -6.69 -5.42
N ILE A 79 -0.79 -5.78 -4.95
CA ILE A 79 -2.15 -5.55 -5.45
C ILE A 79 -2.18 -4.19 -6.13
N LEU A 80 -2.49 -4.17 -7.42
CA LEU A 80 -2.70 -2.93 -8.17
C LEU A 80 -4.19 -2.60 -8.18
N THR A 81 -4.54 -1.39 -7.76
CA THR A 81 -5.93 -0.91 -7.80
C THR A 81 -5.97 0.52 -8.28
N LYS A 82 -7.06 0.93 -8.92
CA LYS A 82 -7.25 2.33 -9.31
C LYS A 82 -7.52 3.23 -8.11
N ARG A 83 -8.26 2.73 -7.12
CA ARG A 83 -8.69 3.46 -5.92
C ARG A 83 -8.76 2.52 -4.73
N ILE A 84 -8.69 3.08 -3.53
CA ILE A 84 -8.93 2.33 -2.30
C ILE A 84 -9.74 3.19 -1.33
N GLY A 85 -10.98 2.78 -1.08
CA GLY A 85 -11.83 3.35 -0.04
C GLY A 85 -11.84 2.49 1.23
N LEU A 86 -12.51 2.99 2.28
CA LEU A 86 -12.65 2.28 3.56
C LEU A 86 -13.28 0.88 3.39
N ARG A 87 -14.33 0.79 2.57
CA ARG A 87 -15.03 -0.48 2.30
C ARG A 87 -14.15 -1.46 1.52
N ASP A 88 -13.39 -0.97 0.55
CA ASP A 88 -12.49 -1.80 -0.25
C ASP A 88 -11.38 -2.37 0.64
N LEU A 89 -10.78 -1.51 1.48
CA LEU A 89 -9.77 -1.93 2.44
C LEU A 89 -10.33 -2.95 3.42
N ALA A 90 -11.49 -2.69 4.05
CA ALA A 90 -12.12 -3.63 4.97
C ALA A 90 -12.33 -5.01 4.32
N ARG A 91 -12.94 -5.06 3.12
CA ARG A 91 -13.16 -6.30 2.39
C ARG A 91 -11.86 -7.03 2.00
N MET A 92 -10.78 -6.28 1.74
CA MET A 92 -9.48 -6.87 1.43
C MET A 92 -8.81 -7.50 2.65
N LEU A 93 -9.09 -6.96 3.84
CA LEU A 93 -8.48 -7.38 5.11
C LEU A 93 -9.34 -8.38 5.90
N GLU A 94 -10.63 -8.45 5.61
CA GLU A 94 -11.51 -9.46 6.18
C GLU A 94 -10.95 -10.87 5.90
N PRO A 95 -10.96 -11.76 6.90
CA PRO A 95 -10.63 -13.16 6.69
C PRO A 95 -11.53 -13.70 5.59
N LYS A 96 -10.94 -14.31 4.55
CA LYS A 96 -11.73 -15.08 3.59
C LYS A 96 -12.38 -16.22 4.37
N ALA A 97 -13.71 -16.21 4.46
CA ALA A 97 -14.45 -17.37 4.93
C ALA A 97 -14.01 -18.57 4.08
N ALA A 98 -13.54 -19.62 4.75
CA ALA A 98 -13.07 -20.86 4.15
C ALA A 98 -14.23 -21.61 3.46
#